data_AF-A0A946ZIU4-F1
#
_entry.id   AF-A0A946ZIU4-F1
#
_cell.length_a   1.000
_cell.length_b   1.000
_cell.length_c   1.000
_cell.angle_alpha   90.00
_cell.angle_beta   90.00
_cell.angle_gamma   90.00
#
_symmetry.space_group_name_H-M   'P 1'
#
loop_
_entity.id
_entity.type
_entity.pdbx_description
1 polymer ?
#
loop_
_entity_poly.entity_id
_entity_poly.type
_entity_poly.pdbx_seq_one_letter_code
_entity_poly.pdbx_strand_id
1 'polypeptide(L)'
;MKNLIIAFALLMTAPVIAQEPHFDTCISGDSRNNLGLRTADMAMAIEGHRTAVGKIDGLMNVVDLAPQNFNTANISGSTLLYSNWENSGMIRVAGTEYKVKNINYDIQRGEFLTKLNDGRMITYDFNGIEEIRVNDDVFKVLYDNSSHVYRVFQVLMEEPEFMVLKGFDLKLVEGSGNPMLNRNTNKIKKTESLFVKQ
;
A
#
# COMPACT_ATOMS: atom_id res chain seq x y z
N MET A 1 -16.70 63.64 61.99
CA MET A 1 -15.33 63.62 62.57
C MET A 1 -14.36 63.20 61.48
N LYS A 2 -13.42 64.09 61.12
CA LYS A 2 -12.10 63.90 60.45
C LYS A 2 -12.08 63.20 59.07
N ASN A 3 -11.28 63.53 58.05
CA ASN A 3 -10.33 64.57 57.62
C ASN A 3 -10.06 64.20 56.12
N LEU A 4 -10.13 65.09 55.13
CA LEU A 4 -9.05 65.89 54.50
C LEU A 4 -7.83 65.12 53.91
N ILE A 5 -7.40 65.56 52.70
CA ILE A 5 -6.07 65.47 52.01
C ILE A 5 -5.99 64.35 50.93
N ILE A 6 -6.10 64.66 49.62
CA ILE A 6 -5.18 65.28 48.61
C ILE A 6 -4.20 64.28 47.92
N ALA A 7 -4.47 64.07 46.64
CA ALA A 7 -3.62 64.02 45.42
C ALA A 7 -2.23 63.33 45.38
N PHE A 8 -2.14 62.39 44.42
CA PHE A 8 -1.18 62.27 43.31
C PHE A 8 0.34 62.22 43.57
N ALA A 9 0.97 61.07 43.29
CA ALA A 9 2.26 61.00 42.56
C ALA A 9 2.59 59.56 42.09
N LEU A 10 3.03 59.48 40.84
CA LEU A 10 3.58 58.33 40.10
C LEU A 10 4.63 57.51 40.87
N LEU A 11 4.63 56.19 40.64
CA LEU A 11 5.89 55.43 40.59
C LEU A 11 5.80 54.28 39.56
N MET A 12 6.37 54.58 38.39
CA MET A 12 7.20 53.73 37.52
C MET A 12 6.98 52.22 37.57
N THR A 13 6.41 51.71 36.49
CA THR A 13 6.43 50.31 36.06
C THR A 13 7.86 49.86 35.73
N ALA A 14 8.40 48.89 36.47
CA ALA A 14 9.55 48.10 36.03
C ALA A 14 9.03 46.95 35.14
N PRO A 15 9.53 46.76 33.91
CA PRO A 15 9.24 45.54 33.17
C PRO A 15 9.99 44.38 33.82
N VAL A 16 9.25 43.42 34.36
CA VAL A 16 9.77 42.09 34.65
C VAL A 16 10.14 41.46 33.31
N ILE A 17 11.43 41.35 33.04
CA ILE A 17 11.95 40.50 31.97
C ILE A 17 11.79 39.06 32.48
N ALA A 18 10.65 38.45 32.17
CA ALA A 18 10.53 37.00 32.21
C ALA A 18 11.32 36.48 31.01
N GLN A 19 12.52 35.97 31.27
CA GLN A 19 13.25 35.18 30.30
C GLN A 19 12.48 33.86 30.15
N GLU A 20 11.68 33.73 29.09
CA GLU A 20 11.09 32.44 28.73
C GLU A 20 12.26 31.45 28.54
N PRO A 21 12.19 30.24 29.10
CA PRO A 21 13.16 29.22 28.74
C PRO A 21 12.96 28.92 27.25
N HIS A 22 13.91 29.38 26.43
CA HIS A 22 14.15 28.84 25.11
C HIS A 22 14.48 27.36 25.28
N PHE A 23 13.45 26.51 25.23
CA PHE A 23 13.63 25.10 24.94
C PHE A 23 13.91 24.99 23.45
N ASP A 24 15.19 25.09 23.09
CA ASP A 24 15.69 24.53 21.83
C ASP A 24 15.55 23.00 21.91
N THR A 25 14.32 22.53 21.72
CA THR A 25 14.11 21.13 21.33
C THR A 25 14.41 21.07 19.85
N CYS A 26 15.64 20.69 19.53
CA CYS A 26 15.88 20.04 18.26
C CYS A 26 15.11 18.71 18.28
N ILE A 27 13.81 18.75 17.93
CA ILE A 27 13.08 17.55 17.53
C ILE A 27 13.64 17.16 16.17
N SER A 28 14.78 16.47 16.19
CA SER A 28 15.18 15.53 15.16
C SER A 28 14.31 14.27 15.30
N GLY A 29 12.99 14.47 15.28
CA GLY A 29 12.02 13.40 15.23
C GLY A 29 11.62 13.21 13.79
N ASP A 30 12.06 12.12 13.17
CA ASP A 30 11.46 11.68 11.91
C ASP A 30 9.95 11.56 12.12
N SER A 31 9.18 12.47 11.53
CA SER A 31 7.72 12.39 11.55
C SER A 31 7.32 11.09 10.83
N ARG A 32 6.68 10.22 11.60
CA ARG A 32 6.08 8.99 11.10
C ARG A 32 4.57 9.18 10.99
N ASN A 33 3.95 8.56 9.99
CA ASN A 33 2.49 8.49 9.92
C ASN A 33 1.93 7.52 10.97
N ASN A 34 0.61 7.36 11.00
CA ASN A 34 -0.08 6.43 11.90
C ASN A 34 0.28 4.95 11.65
N LEU A 35 0.99 4.64 10.56
CA LEU A 35 1.49 3.32 10.19
C LEU A 35 2.98 3.13 10.52
N GLY A 36 3.63 4.12 11.15
CA GLY A 36 5.05 4.07 11.50
C GLY A 36 6.01 4.23 10.32
N LEU A 37 5.52 4.59 9.13
CA LEU A 37 6.34 4.89 7.95
C LEU A 37 6.91 6.29 8.04
N ARG A 38 8.20 6.43 7.69
CA ARG A 38 8.81 7.75 7.52
C ARG A 38 8.32 8.38 6.21
N THR A 39 8.35 9.70 6.12
CA THR A 39 8.09 10.40 4.84
C THR A 39 9.02 9.92 3.71
N ALA A 40 10.27 9.56 4.04
CA ALA A 40 11.20 8.94 3.10
C ALA A 40 10.72 7.58 2.60
N ASP A 41 10.15 6.73 3.47
CA ASP A 41 9.60 5.41 3.11
C ASP A 41 8.43 5.54 2.15
N MET A 42 7.56 6.53 2.39
CA MET A 42 6.42 6.83 1.52
C MET A 42 6.86 7.36 0.16
N ALA A 43 7.88 8.23 0.11
CA ALA A 43 8.43 8.75 -1.15
C ALA A 43 9.19 7.67 -1.96
N MET A 44 9.68 6.62 -1.31
CA MET A 44 10.28 5.46 -1.97
C MET A 44 9.21 4.53 -2.57
N ALA A 45 8.04 4.43 -1.94
CA ALA A 45 6.92 3.61 -2.43
C ALA A 45 6.04 4.34 -3.44
N ILE A 46 5.81 5.65 -3.27
CA ILE A 46 4.89 6.46 -4.08
C ILE A 46 5.53 7.78 -4.51
N GLU A 47 5.49 8.08 -5.81
CA GLU A 47 5.85 9.40 -6.35
C GLU A 47 4.58 10.23 -6.62
N GLY A 48 4.47 11.43 -6.02
CA GLY A 48 3.30 12.32 -6.22
C GLY A 48 3.28 13.61 -5.38
N HIS A 49 2.27 14.45 -5.60
CA HIS A 49 2.07 15.71 -4.86
C HIS A 49 1.74 15.41 -3.38
N ARG A 50 2.48 16.01 -2.43
CA ARG A 50 2.50 15.60 -1.00
C ARG A 50 1.12 15.60 -0.32
N THR A 51 0.21 16.49 -0.72
CA THR A 51 -1.18 16.56 -0.20
C THR A 51 -2.08 15.45 -0.74
N ALA A 52 -1.72 14.88 -1.88
CA ALA A 52 -2.44 13.79 -2.53
C ALA A 52 -1.98 12.42 -1.97
N VAL A 53 -0.70 12.29 -1.60
CA VAL A 53 -0.16 11.12 -0.89
C VAL A 53 -0.92 10.83 0.41
N GLY A 54 -1.37 11.86 1.13
CA GLY A 54 -2.18 11.68 2.35
C GLY A 54 -3.54 11.01 2.11
N LYS A 55 -4.10 11.05 0.90
CA LYS A 55 -5.34 10.33 0.56
C LYS A 55 -5.08 8.83 0.35
N ILE A 56 -3.88 8.46 -0.10
CA ILE A 56 -3.49 7.05 -0.24
C ILE A 56 -3.02 6.48 1.10
N ASP A 57 -2.42 7.29 1.96
CA ASP A 57 -1.91 6.85 3.26
C ASP A 57 -3.00 6.15 4.10
N GLY A 58 -4.23 6.65 4.03
CA GLY A 58 -5.39 6.02 4.69
C GLY A 58 -5.85 4.70 4.07
N LEU A 59 -5.38 4.38 2.86
CA LEU A 59 -5.64 3.13 2.14
C LEU A 59 -4.44 2.16 2.21
N MET A 60 -3.34 2.57 2.84
CA MET A 60 -2.16 1.72 3.01
C MET A 60 -2.21 1.00 4.34
N ASN A 61 -1.79 -0.26 4.33
CA ASN A 61 -1.53 -1.00 5.56
C ASN A 61 -0.09 -1.53 5.48
N VAL A 62 0.72 -1.20 6.50
CA VAL A 62 2.03 -1.82 6.67
C VAL A 62 1.82 -3.19 7.29
N VAL A 63 2.25 -4.22 6.58
CA VAL A 63 2.16 -5.57 7.08
C VAL A 63 3.53 -6.20 6.94
N ASP A 64 4.08 -6.72 8.04
CA ASP A 64 5.33 -7.48 8.01
C ASP A 64 5.06 -8.86 7.42
N LEU A 65 4.94 -8.88 6.09
CA LEU A 65 4.67 -10.08 5.32
C LEU A 65 5.95 -10.52 4.63
N ALA A 66 6.41 -11.73 4.95
CA ALA A 66 7.26 -12.45 4.03
C ALA A 66 6.41 -12.88 2.82
N PRO A 67 6.74 -12.47 1.58
CA PRO A 67 6.11 -13.05 0.39
C PRO A 67 6.40 -14.56 0.40
N GLN A 68 5.36 -15.38 0.23
CA GLN A 68 5.45 -16.83 0.30
C GLN A 68 6.16 -17.36 -0.95
N ASN A 69 7.48 -17.36 -0.90
CA ASN A 69 8.31 -18.10 -1.85
C ASN A 69 8.47 -19.51 -1.29
N PHE A 70 7.74 -20.46 -1.89
CA PHE A 70 7.67 -21.82 -1.36
C PHE A 70 8.87 -22.69 -1.75
N ASN A 71 10.05 -22.11 -2.01
CA ASN A 71 11.27 -22.85 -2.37
C ASN A 71 11.88 -23.56 -1.14
N THR A 72 11.13 -24.51 -0.60
CA THR A 72 11.52 -25.46 0.46
C THR A 72 11.82 -26.80 -0.20
N ALA A 73 12.45 -27.73 0.52
CA ALA A 73 12.85 -29.04 0.00
C ALA A 73 11.77 -29.83 -0.79
N ASN A 74 10.47 -29.55 -0.59
CA ASN A 74 9.37 -30.32 -1.17
C ASN A 74 8.35 -29.51 -2.00
N ILE A 75 8.42 -28.18 -2.02
CA ILE A 75 7.48 -27.33 -2.77
C ILE A 75 8.32 -26.35 -3.62
N SER A 76 7.83 -25.97 -4.79
CA SER A 76 8.46 -24.95 -5.63
C SER A 76 7.42 -24.03 -6.22
N GLY A 77 7.76 -22.75 -6.37
CA GLY A 77 6.90 -21.72 -6.92
C GLY A 77 6.69 -20.53 -5.99
N SER A 78 5.88 -19.57 -6.46
CA SER A 78 5.56 -18.33 -5.74
C SER A 78 4.09 -17.97 -5.96
N THR A 79 3.49 -17.33 -4.97
CA THR A 79 2.11 -16.81 -5.04
C THR A 79 2.02 -15.48 -5.78
N LEU A 80 3.16 -14.79 -5.92
CA LEU A 80 3.24 -13.51 -6.58
C LEU A 80 2.99 -13.65 -8.07
N LEU A 81 2.17 -12.79 -8.65
CA LEU A 81 1.85 -12.78 -10.08
C LEU A 81 3.11 -12.57 -10.92
N TYR A 82 3.89 -11.55 -10.59
CA TYR A 82 5.16 -11.24 -11.27
C TYR A 82 6.34 -11.93 -10.58
N SER A 83 7.30 -12.41 -11.38
CA SER A 83 8.47 -13.13 -10.86
C SER A 83 9.51 -12.24 -10.19
N ASN A 84 9.58 -10.96 -10.59
CA ASN A 84 10.49 -9.97 -10.04
C ASN A 84 9.70 -8.88 -9.29
N TRP A 85 10.43 -8.10 -8.49
CA TRP A 85 9.89 -6.94 -7.79
C TRP A 85 10.15 -5.64 -8.54
N GLU A 86 10.85 -5.63 -9.68
CA GLU A 86 11.20 -4.42 -10.41
C GLU A 86 10.05 -3.96 -11.34
N ASN A 87 8.82 -3.92 -10.82
CA ASN A 87 7.65 -3.48 -11.57
C ASN A 87 7.29 -2.03 -11.20
N SER A 88 6.83 -1.28 -12.21
CA SER A 88 6.28 0.05 -12.01
C SER A 88 4.76 -0.05 -11.91
N GLY A 89 4.18 0.57 -10.89
CA GLY A 89 2.74 0.67 -10.69
C GLY A 89 2.21 2.08 -10.93
N MET A 90 0.93 2.16 -11.28
CA MET A 90 0.14 3.39 -11.16
C MET A 90 -1.16 3.05 -10.45
N ILE A 91 -1.46 3.74 -9.36
CA ILE A 91 -2.72 3.59 -8.62
C ILE A 91 -3.54 4.85 -8.85
N ARG A 92 -4.79 4.68 -9.27
CA ARG A 92 -5.74 5.77 -9.47
C ARG A 92 -6.76 5.80 -8.34
N VAL A 93 -6.82 6.92 -7.62
CA VAL A 93 -7.73 7.15 -6.49
C VAL A 93 -8.38 8.52 -6.65
N ALA A 94 -9.72 8.55 -6.71
CA ALA A 94 -10.51 9.78 -6.85
C ALA A 94 -10.04 10.67 -8.02
N GLY A 95 -9.76 10.07 -9.18
CA GLY A 95 -9.26 10.75 -10.37
C GLY A 95 -7.79 11.19 -10.35
N THR A 96 -7.06 10.99 -9.24
CA THR A 96 -5.62 11.28 -9.15
C THR A 96 -4.81 10.00 -9.34
N GLU A 97 -3.78 10.08 -10.17
CA GLU A 97 -2.84 8.99 -10.44
C GLU A 97 -1.58 9.11 -9.59
N TYR A 98 -1.13 7.98 -9.06
CA TYR A 98 0.03 7.90 -8.19
C TYR A 98 0.95 6.80 -8.66
N LYS A 99 2.20 7.15 -8.93
CA LYS A 99 3.19 6.17 -9.37
C LYS A 99 3.70 5.41 -8.16
N VAL A 100 3.76 4.09 -8.28
CA VAL A 100 4.24 3.20 -7.25
C VAL A 100 5.44 2.42 -7.79
N LYS A 101 6.45 2.20 -6.96
CA LYS A 101 7.59 1.34 -7.31
C LYS A 101 7.50 0.03 -6.57
N ASN A 102 8.10 -1.00 -7.14
CA ASN A 102 8.20 -2.33 -6.58
C ASN A 102 6.87 -2.98 -6.21
N ILE A 103 5.87 -2.77 -7.06
CA ILE A 103 4.54 -3.35 -6.86
C ILE A 103 4.49 -4.80 -7.39
N ASN A 104 3.69 -5.63 -6.75
CA ASN A 104 3.36 -6.98 -7.20
C ASN A 104 1.96 -7.35 -6.71
N TYR A 105 1.42 -8.46 -7.19
CA TYR A 105 0.10 -8.96 -6.80
C TYR A 105 0.24 -10.35 -6.17
N ASP A 106 -0.24 -10.52 -4.94
CA ASP A 106 -0.28 -11.82 -4.27
C ASP A 106 -1.59 -12.52 -4.61
N ILE A 107 -1.53 -13.51 -5.51
CA ILE A 107 -2.72 -14.24 -5.98
C ILE A 107 -3.39 -14.99 -4.83
N GLN A 108 -2.63 -15.43 -3.82
CA GLN A 108 -3.19 -16.18 -2.70
C GLN A 108 -4.04 -15.29 -1.79
N ARG A 109 -3.59 -14.06 -1.53
CA ARG A 109 -4.29 -13.09 -0.67
C ARG A 109 -5.29 -12.24 -1.43
N GLY A 110 -5.10 -12.09 -2.73
CA GLY A 110 -5.90 -11.20 -3.55
C GLY A 110 -5.51 -9.72 -3.40
N GLU A 111 -4.29 -9.42 -2.94
CA GLU A 111 -3.85 -8.08 -2.55
C GLU A 111 -2.65 -7.60 -3.38
N PHE A 112 -2.57 -6.29 -3.62
CA PHE A 112 -1.33 -5.70 -4.14
C PHE A 112 -0.37 -5.42 -3.00
N LEU A 113 0.91 -5.68 -3.28
CA LEU A 113 2.02 -5.52 -2.35
C LEU A 113 3.06 -4.62 -2.98
N THR A 114 3.63 -3.72 -2.17
CA THR A 114 4.82 -2.96 -2.53
C THR A 114 5.95 -3.27 -1.58
N LYS A 115 7.12 -3.56 -2.14
CA LYS A 115 8.35 -3.83 -1.36
C LYS A 115 9.12 -2.54 -1.09
N LEU A 116 9.34 -2.27 0.20
CA LEU A 116 10.24 -1.22 0.68
C LEU A 116 11.71 -1.68 0.67
N ASN A 117 12.63 -0.72 0.66
CA ASN A 117 14.07 -0.98 0.63
C ASN A 117 14.60 -1.70 1.89
N ASP A 118 13.93 -1.53 3.03
CA ASP A 118 14.25 -2.22 4.28
C ASP A 118 13.66 -3.64 4.36
N GLY A 119 12.99 -4.10 3.29
CA GLY A 119 12.41 -5.42 3.18
C GLY A 119 10.95 -5.53 3.65
N ARG A 120 10.39 -4.47 4.27
CA ARG A 120 8.98 -4.43 4.66
C ARG A 120 8.06 -4.38 3.44
N MET A 121 6.83 -4.85 3.62
CA MET A 121 5.79 -4.84 2.59
C MET A 121 4.64 -3.90 2.99
N ILE A 122 4.09 -3.22 1.99
CA ILE A 122 2.87 -2.42 2.14
C ILE A 122 1.78 -3.08 1.29
N THR A 123 0.64 -3.35 1.90
CA THR A 123 -0.60 -3.74 1.21
C THR A 123 -1.48 -2.52 0.96
N TYR A 124 -2.27 -2.58 -0.11
CA TYR A 124 -3.25 -1.54 -0.44
C TYR A 124 -4.67 -2.05 -0.16
N ASP A 125 -5.45 -1.27 0.58
CA ASP A 125 -6.89 -1.44 0.65
C ASP A 125 -7.52 -0.95 -0.67
N PHE A 126 -8.31 -1.82 -1.27
CA PHE A 126 -9.03 -1.57 -2.51
C PHE A 126 -10.18 -0.57 -2.37
N ASN A 127 -10.62 -0.30 -1.14
CA ASN A 127 -11.69 0.66 -0.89
C ASN A 127 -11.32 2.06 -1.41
N GLY A 128 -11.97 2.50 -2.48
CA GLY A 128 -11.71 3.81 -3.10
C GLY A 128 -10.57 3.83 -4.12
N ILE A 129 -9.97 2.68 -4.43
CA ILE A 129 -9.09 2.54 -5.60
C ILE A 129 -9.95 2.28 -6.84
N GLU A 130 -9.82 3.15 -7.84
CA GLU A 130 -10.54 3.03 -9.11
C GLU A 130 -9.87 2.01 -10.03
N GLU A 131 -8.54 2.07 -10.12
CA GLU A 131 -7.75 1.29 -11.05
C GLU A 131 -6.32 1.14 -10.54
N ILE A 132 -5.72 -0.02 -10.78
CA ILE A 132 -4.30 -0.28 -10.54
C ILE A 132 -3.70 -0.74 -11.86
N ARG A 133 -2.63 -0.09 -12.31
CA ARG A 133 -1.81 -0.55 -13.42
C ARG A 133 -0.51 -1.07 -12.87
N VAL A 134 -0.06 -2.21 -13.37
CA VAL A 134 1.28 -2.74 -13.10
C VAL A 134 1.93 -3.00 -14.45
N ASN A 135 3.01 -2.28 -14.73
CA ASN A 135 3.61 -2.19 -16.06
C ASN A 135 2.55 -1.75 -17.09
N ASP A 136 2.24 -2.60 -18.07
CA ASP A 136 1.21 -2.36 -19.09
C ASP A 136 -0.15 -2.99 -18.74
N ASP A 137 -0.22 -3.78 -17.67
CA ASP A 137 -1.41 -4.53 -17.29
C ASP A 137 -2.33 -3.69 -16.39
N VAL A 138 -3.61 -3.61 -16.76
CA VAL A 138 -4.64 -2.89 -16.03
C VAL A 138 -5.44 -3.84 -15.15
N PHE A 139 -5.65 -3.48 -13.90
CA PHE A 139 -6.39 -4.26 -12.92
C PHE A 139 -7.52 -3.45 -12.31
N LYS A 140 -8.67 -4.11 -12.14
CA LYS A 140 -9.87 -3.55 -11.49
C LYS A 140 -10.43 -4.53 -10.47
N VAL A 141 -10.96 -3.99 -9.39
CA VAL A 141 -11.70 -4.75 -8.39
C VAL A 141 -13.15 -4.82 -8.81
N LEU A 142 -13.64 -6.02 -9.08
CA LEU A 142 -15.00 -6.24 -9.53
C LEU A 142 -15.68 -7.24 -8.61
N TYR A 143 -16.97 -7.03 -8.39
CA TYR A 143 -17.79 -7.99 -7.67
C TYR A 143 -18.02 -9.23 -8.55
N ASP A 144 -17.61 -10.39 -8.05
CA ASP A 144 -17.86 -11.67 -8.70
C ASP A 144 -19.18 -12.26 -8.19
N ASN A 145 -20.18 -12.33 -9.07
CA ASN A 145 -21.49 -12.88 -8.76
C ASN A 145 -21.46 -14.37 -8.42
N SER A 146 -20.48 -15.13 -8.92
CA SER A 146 -20.41 -16.57 -8.64
C SER A 146 -19.92 -16.86 -7.23
N SER A 147 -18.92 -16.11 -6.76
CA SER A 147 -18.32 -16.29 -5.43
C SER A 147 -18.89 -15.34 -4.38
N HIS A 148 -19.68 -14.35 -4.78
CA HIS A 148 -20.25 -13.29 -3.95
C HIS A 148 -19.19 -12.43 -3.23
N VAL A 149 -17.99 -12.31 -3.81
CA VAL A 149 -16.84 -11.60 -3.23
C VAL A 149 -16.24 -10.64 -4.25
N TYR A 150 -15.67 -9.53 -3.79
CA TYR A 150 -14.87 -8.64 -4.62
C TYR A 150 -13.52 -9.27 -4.95
N ARG A 151 -13.19 -9.33 -6.24
CA ARG A 151 -11.96 -9.93 -6.73
C ARG A 151 -11.26 -8.99 -7.70
N VAL A 152 -9.94 -9.04 -7.69
CA VAL A 152 -9.10 -8.33 -8.66
C VAL A 152 -9.07 -9.12 -9.97
N PHE A 153 -9.36 -8.44 -11.07
CA PHE A 153 -9.23 -8.97 -12.43
C PHE A 153 -8.28 -8.09 -13.24
N GLN A 154 -7.48 -8.72 -14.10
CA GLN A 154 -6.81 -8.00 -15.17
C GLN A 154 -7.83 -7.72 -16.28
N VAL A 155 -7.90 -6.48 -16.72
CA VAL A 155 -8.75 -6.04 -17.83
C VAL A 155 -7.95 -6.22 -19.12
N LEU A 156 -8.42 -7.10 -20.00
CA LEU A 156 -7.79 -7.32 -21.31
C LEU A 156 -8.40 -6.42 -22.38
N MET A 157 -9.71 -6.15 -22.25
CA MET A 157 -10.47 -5.30 -23.14
C MET A 157 -11.65 -4.71 -22.38
N GLU A 158 -11.94 -3.45 -22.63
CA GLU A 158 -13.04 -2.73 -22.01
C GLU A 158 -13.78 -1.96 -23.11
N GLU A 159 -14.99 -2.42 -23.41
CA GLU A 159 -15.93 -1.78 -24.33
C GLU A 159 -17.17 -1.32 -23.54
N PRO A 160 -17.99 -0.39 -24.08
CA PRO A 160 -19.19 0.07 -23.39
C PRO A 160 -20.21 -1.05 -23.08
N GLU A 161 -20.24 -2.09 -23.92
CA GLU A 161 -21.22 -3.19 -23.82
C GLU A 161 -20.68 -4.42 -23.08
N PHE A 162 -19.36 -4.60 -23.03
CA PHE A 162 -18.76 -5.75 -22.35
C PHE A 162 -17.30 -5.52 -21.98
N MET A 163 -16.83 -6.28 -21.00
CA MET A 163 -15.43 -6.32 -20.59
C MET A 163 -14.90 -7.76 -20.66
N VAL A 164 -13.69 -7.93 -21.19
CA VAL A 164 -12.96 -9.19 -21.15
C VAL A 164 -11.97 -9.14 -20.01
N LEU A 165 -12.15 -10.04 -19.06
CA LEU A 165 -11.42 -10.08 -17.81
C LEU A 165 -10.61 -11.35 -17.71
N LYS A 166 -9.43 -11.25 -17.11
CA LYS A 166 -8.61 -12.39 -16.72
C LYS A 166 -8.49 -12.45 -15.20
N GLY A 167 -8.90 -13.57 -14.62
CA GLY A 167 -8.72 -13.89 -13.21
C GLY A 167 -7.53 -14.82 -12.99
N PHE A 168 -6.90 -14.72 -11.82
CA PHE A 168 -5.74 -15.51 -11.44
C PHE A 168 -6.05 -16.41 -10.26
N ASP A 169 -5.73 -17.69 -10.40
CA ASP A 169 -5.89 -18.71 -9.38
C ASP A 169 -4.56 -19.46 -9.16
N LEU A 170 -4.42 -20.07 -7.98
CA LEU A 170 -3.31 -20.94 -7.66
C LEU A 170 -3.79 -22.39 -7.54
N LYS A 171 -3.05 -23.31 -8.17
CA LYS A 171 -3.26 -24.74 -8.05
C LYS A 171 -2.00 -25.41 -7.51
N LEU A 172 -2.16 -26.18 -6.43
CA LEU A 172 -1.11 -27.08 -5.98
C LEU A 172 -1.09 -28.32 -6.88
N VAL A 173 0.06 -28.57 -7.50
CA VAL A 173 0.34 -29.81 -8.23
C VAL A 173 1.25 -30.64 -7.34
N GLU A 174 0.69 -31.68 -6.73
CA GLU A 174 1.44 -32.57 -5.84
C GLU A 174 2.51 -33.36 -6.59
N GLY A 175 3.67 -33.57 -5.98
CA GLY A 175 4.67 -34.50 -6.45
C GLY A 175 4.14 -35.92 -6.50
N SER A 176 4.77 -36.77 -7.30
CA SER A 176 4.54 -38.21 -7.30
C SER A 176 5.87 -38.91 -7.11
N GLY A 177 5.89 -39.92 -6.24
CA GLY A 177 7.03 -40.83 -6.09
C GLY A 177 7.21 -41.79 -7.27
N ASN A 178 6.32 -41.78 -8.27
CA ASN A 178 6.45 -42.60 -9.46
C ASN A 178 7.53 -42.00 -10.40
N PRO A 179 8.67 -42.69 -10.62
CA PRO A 179 9.76 -42.17 -11.45
C PRO A 179 9.36 -41.96 -12.91
N MET A 180 8.30 -42.62 -13.40
CA MET A 180 7.81 -42.44 -14.78
C MET A 180 7.08 -41.10 -14.99
N LEU A 181 6.64 -40.43 -13.92
CA LEU A 181 5.94 -39.14 -14.01
C LEU A 181 6.88 -37.92 -13.91
N ASN A 182 8.16 -38.14 -13.61
CA ASN A 182 9.21 -37.11 -13.45
C ASN A 182 8.73 -35.86 -12.68
N ARG A 183 7.97 -36.07 -11.60
CA ARG A 183 7.33 -35.02 -10.81
C ARG A 183 7.67 -35.19 -9.34
N ASN A 184 8.94 -35.08 -9.00
CA ASN A 184 9.44 -35.48 -7.67
C ASN A 184 9.10 -34.48 -6.54
N THR A 185 8.64 -33.27 -6.89
CA THR A 185 8.35 -32.21 -5.92
C THR A 185 6.98 -31.59 -6.18
N ASN A 186 6.36 -31.05 -5.12
CA ASN A 186 5.14 -30.26 -5.26
C ASN A 186 5.46 -28.95 -5.98
N LYS A 187 4.53 -28.47 -6.80
CA LYS A 187 4.66 -27.20 -7.50
C LYS A 187 3.40 -26.38 -7.35
N ILE A 188 3.55 -25.10 -7.03
CA ILE A 188 2.46 -24.14 -7.14
C ILE A 188 2.41 -23.67 -8.58
N LYS A 189 1.28 -23.93 -9.24
CA LYS A 189 1.01 -23.51 -10.60
C LYS A 189 0.00 -22.38 -10.59
N LYS A 190 0.32 -21.28 -11.25
CA LYS A 190 -0.63 -20.21 -11.55
C LYS A 190 -1.54 -20.65 -12.69
N THR A 191 -2.83 -20.43 -12.53
CA THR A 191 -3.84 -20.69 -13.55
C THR A 191 -4.59 -19.41 -13.86
N GLU A 192 -4.87 -19.20 -15.13
CA GLU A 192 -5.57 -18.03 -15.63
C GLU A 192 -6.94 -18.47 -16.15
N SER A 193 -7.98 -17.72 -15.80
CA SER A 193 -9.35 -17.95 -16.25
C SER A 193 -9.86 -16.71 -16.95
N LEU A 194 -10.55 -16.88 -18.08
CA LEU A 194 -11.14 -15.79 -18.84
C LEU A 194 -12.62 -15.65 -18.50
N PHE A 195 -13.06 -14.42 -18.31
CA PHE A 195 -14.43 -14.05 -18.00
C PHE A 195 -14.89 -12.94 -18.93
N VAL A 196 -16.19 -12.94 -19.25
CA VAL A 196 -16.84 -11.86 -19.97
C VAL A 196 -17.89 -11.27 -19.04
N LYS A 197 -17.79 -9.97 -18.79
CA LYS A 197 -18.79 -9.20 -18.03
C LYS A 197 -19.58 -8.34 -19.02
N GLN A 198 -20.90 -8.43 -18.95
CA GLN A 198 -21.86 -7.60 -19.68
C GLN A 198 -22.49 -6.57 -18.73
#